data_AF-A0A1P8KJ00-F1
#
_entry.id   AF-A0A1P8KJ00-F1
#
_cell.length_a   1.000
_cell.length_b   1.000
_cell.length_c   1.000
_cell.angle_alpha   90.00
_cell.angle_beta   90.00
_cell.angle_gamma   90.00
#
_symmetry.space_group_name_H-M   'P 1'
#
loop_
_entity.id
_entity.type
_entity.pdbx_description
1 polymer ?
#
loop_
_entity_poly.entity_id
_entity_poly.type
_entity_poly.pdbx_seq_one_letter_code
_entity_poly.pdbx_strand_id
1 'polypeptide(L)' 'MIKLNQTYTHYKNKQSYITINFCKIQENDIWVKAVIYKPADCEELFVREYKEFEEKFILKP' A
#
# COMPACT_ATOMS: atom_id res chain seq x y z
N MET A 1 -2.69 11.05 -2.79
CA MET A 1 -3.97 10.36 -3.05
C MET A 1 -3.68 9.01 -3.69
N ILE A 2 -3.84 7.94 -2.92
CA ILE A 2 -3.66 6.57 -3.38
C ILE A 2 -4.88 6.17 -4.22
N LYS A 3 -4.65 5.48 -5.33
CA LYS A 3 -5.67 4.94 -6.23
C LYS A 3 -5.63 3.42 -6.16
N LEU A 4 -6.80 2.77 -6.22
CA LEU A 4 -6.91 1.31 -6.29
C LEU A 4 -6.56 0.79 -7.68
N ASN A 5 -6.13 -0.46 -7.76
CA ASN A 5 -5.73 -1.16 -8.97
C ASN A 5 -4.65 -0.41 -9.76
N GLN A 6 -3.76 0.27 -9.04
CA GLN A 6 -2.64 1.01 -9.61
C GLN A 6 -1.32 0.44 -9.11
N THR A 7 -0.31 0.51 -9.97
CA THR A 7 1.02 0.01 -9.67
C THR A 7 1.89 1.10 -9.06
N TYR A 8 2.40 0.82 -7.87
CA TYR A 8 3.33 1.67 -7.15
C TYR A 8 4.68 0.98 -7.01
N THR A 9 5.76 1.76 -7.00
CA THR A 9 7.12 1.27 -6.77
C THR A 9 7.58 1.67 -5.38
N HIS A 10 8.00 0.70 -4.58
CA HIS A 10 8.54 0.97 -3.26
C HIS A 10 9.93 1.62 -3.36
N TYR A 11 10.15 2.71 -2.62
CA TYR A 11 11.29 3.60 -2.80
C TYR A 11 12.65 2.91 -2.58
N LYS A 12 12.73 1.94 -1.66
CA LYS A 12 13.99 1.31 -1.23
C LYS A 12 14.37 0.10 -2.08
N ASN A 13 13.48 -0.89 -2.17
CA ASN A 13 13.76 -2.16 -2.87
C ASN A 13 13.43 -2.11 -4.37
N LYS A 14 12.81 -1.02 -4.86
CA LYS A 14 12.39 -0.81 -6.25
C LYS A 14 11.40 -1.84 -6.81
N GLN A 15 10.80 -2.66 -5.94
CA GLN A 15 9.78 -3.63 -6.34
C GLN A 15 8.43 -2.96 -6.60
N SER A 16 7.64 -3.58 -7.46
CA SER A 16 6.33 -3.07 -7.89
C SER A 16 5.21 -3.79 -7.14
N TYR A 17 4.23 -3.00 -6.70
CA TYR A 17 3.10 -3.47 -5.91
C TYR A 17 1.80 -2.87 -6.44
N ILE A 18 0.71 -3.61 -6.36
CA ILE A 18 -0.62 -3.22 -6.82
C ILE A 18 -1.51 -2.99 -5.61
N THR A 19 -2.17 -1.85 -5.55
CA THR A 19 -3.16 -1.52 -4.52
C THR A 19 -4.47 -2.25 -4.79
N ILE A 20 -5.06 -2.87 -3.77
CA ILE A 20 -6.24 -3.74 -3.89
C ILE A 20 -7.47 -3.11 -3.25
N ASN A 21 -7.36 -2.67 -2.00
CA ASN A 21 -8.49 -2.06 -1.30
C ASN A 21 -8.03 -1.08 -0.20
N PHE A 22 -8.97 -0.27 0.29
CA PHE A 22 -8.78 0.53 1.48
C PHE A 22 -9.42 -0.16 2.68
N CYS A 23 -8.80 -0.04 3.84
CA CYS A 23 -9.32 -0.58 5.08
C CYS A 23 -8.98 0.33 6.28
N LYS A 24 -9.34 -0.13 7.48
CA LYS A 24 -8.80 0.39 8.73
C LYS A 24 -8.08 -0.72 9.47
N ILE A 25 -6.99 -0.39 10.13
CA ILE A 25 -6.27 -1.26 11.06
C ILE A 25 -6.24 -0.60 12.43
N GLN A 26 -6.09 -1.40 13.47
CA GLN A 26 -5.96 -0.90 14.83
C GLN A 26 -4.48 -0.81 15.20
N GLU A 27 -4.01 0.39 15.51
CA GLU A 27 -2.65 0.65 15.99
C GLU A 27 -2.75 1.40 17.32
N ASN A 28 -2.15 0.86 18.39
CA ASN A 28 -2.19 1.45 19.73
C ASN A 28 -3.61 1.84 20.17
N ASP A 29 -4.56 0.93 19.99
CA ASP A 29 -5.99 1.11 20.28
C ASP A 29 -6.72 2.19 19.47
N ILE A 30 -6.11 2.71 18.40
CA ILE A 30 -6.70 3.71 17.50
C ILE A 30 -6.91 3.10 16.11
N TRP A 31 -8.09 3.34 15.53
CA TRP A 31 -8.37 2.95 14.15
C TRP A 31 -7.77 3.95 13.15
N VAL A 32 -6.77 3.50 12.40
CA VAL A 32 -6.10 4.31 11.36
C VAL A 32 -6.45 3.80 9.96
N LYS A 33 -6.39 4.68 8.96
CA LYS A 33 -6.64 4.30 7.56
C LYS A 33 -5.45 3.51 7.02
N ALA A 34 -5.72 2.48 6.24
CA ALA A 34 -4.70 1.64 5.64
C ALA A 34 -5.05 1.24 4.21
N VAL A 35 -4.05 0.71 3.51
CA VAL A 35 -4.17 0.17 2.15
C VAL A 35 -3.78 -1.30 2.18
N ILE A 36 -4.60 -2.13 1.55
CA ILE A 36 -4.28 -3.51 1.22
C ILE A 36 -3.63 -3.50 -0.17
N TYR A 37 -2.47 -4.12 -0.30
CA TYR A 37 -1.71 -4.17 -1.54
C TYR A 37 -0.98 -5.51 -1.68
N LYS A 38 -0.52 -5.83 -2.88
CA LYS A 38 0.21 -7.07 -3.17
C LYS A 38 1.39 -6.84 -4.11
N PRO A 39 2.43 -7.71 -4.11
CA PRO A 39 3.45 -7.71 -5.15
C PRO A 39 2.81 -7.95 -6.52
N ALA A 40 3.43 -7.42 -7.58
CA ALA A 40 2.90 -7.57 -8.94
C ALA A 40 2.96 -9.02 -9.47
N ASP A 41 3.80 -9.87 -8.87
CA ASP A 41 4.14 -11.22 -9.31
C ASP A 41 3.53 -12.35 -8.45
N CYS A 42 2.79 -12.03 -7.39
CA CYS A 42 2.12 -13.02 -6.55
C CYS A 42 0.80 -12.51 -5.94
N GLU A 43 0.12 -13.38 -5.19
CA GLU A 43 -1.18 -13.10 -4.54
C GLU A 43 -1.09 -12.82 -3.04
N GLU A 44 0.12 -12.72 -2.49
CA GLU A 44 0.31 -12.41 -1.07
C GLU A 44 -0.16 -10.99 -0.76
N LEU A 45 -1.01 -10.84 0.27
CA LEU A 45 -1.59 -9.57 0.66
C LEU A 45 -0.82 -8.96 1.83
N PHE A 46 -0.50 -7.68 1.68
CA PHE A 46 0.12 -6.85 2.71
C PHE A 46 -0.83 -5.71 3.08
N VAL A 47 -0.71 -5.23 4.31
CA VAL A 47 -1.41 -4.04 4.79
C VAL A 47 -0.39 -3.04 5.30
N ARG A 48 -0.65 -1.75 5.04
CA ARG A 48 0.19 -0.65 5.51
C ARG A 48 -0.66 0.56 5.81
N GLU A 49 -0.27 1.33 6.82
CA GLU A 49 -0.89 2.63 7.12
C GLU A 49 -0.91 3.49 5.85
N TYR A 50 -2.02 4.18 5.61
CA TYR A 50 -2.22 4.98 4.41
C TYR A 50 -1.13 6.05 4.24
N LYS A 51 -0.77 6.74 5.33
CA LYS A 51 0.27 7.78 5.32
C LYS A 51 1.64 7.18 5.00
N GLU A 52 1.99 6.09 5.67
CA GLU A 52 3.26 5.40 5.43
C GLU A 52 3.37 4.87 3.99
N PHE A 53 2.25 4.42 3.40
CA PHE A 53 2.22 4.04 1.99
C PHE A 53 2.48 5.24 1.07
N GLU A 54 1.84 6.39 1.28
CA GLU A 54 2.08 7.60 0.48
C GLU A 54 3.55 8.06 0.52
N GLU A 55 4.22 7.90 1.66
CA GLU A 55 5.63 8.30 1.84
C GLU A 55 6.62 7.34 1.16
N LYS A 56 6.30 6.04 1.14
CA LYS A 56 7.23 4.98 0.71
C LYS A 56 6.99 4.45 -0.69
N PHE A 57 5.86 4.77 -1.32
CA PHE A 57 5.46 4.21 -2.60
C PHE A 57 5.19 5.29 -3.64
N ILE A 58 5.91 5.22 -4.75
CA ILE A 58 5.83 6.19 -5.85
C ILE A 58 4.94 5.60 -6.94
N LEU A 59 3.88 6.34 -7.33
CA LEU A 59 3.04 5.96 -8.46
C LEU A 59 3.89 5.98 -9.73
N LYS A 60 3.93 4.85 -10.47
CA LYS A 60 4.54 4.86 -11.80
C LYS A 60 3.60 5.65 -12.74
N PRO A 61 4.12 6.62 -13.50
CA PRO A 61 3.35 7.32 -14.54
C PRO A 61 2.94 6.38 -15.67
#